data_AF-A0A367FNI0-F1
#
_entry.id   AF-A0A367FNI0-F1
#
_cell.length_a   1.000
_cell.length_b   1.000
_cell.length_c   1.000
_cell.angle_alpha   90.00
_cell.angle_beta   90.00
_cell.angle_gamma   90.00
#
_symmetry.space_group_name_H-M   'P 1'
#
loop_
_entity.id
_entity.type
_entity.pdbx_description
1 polymer ?
#
loop_
_entity_poly.entity_id
_entity_poly.type
_entity_poly.pdbx_seq_one_letter_code
_entity_poly.pdbx_strand_id
1 'polypeptide(L)'
;MVDVWGREDLTCPATRQQIRRLVRMAYARPWRGDTTADRSHCLDTTAITEPGRLTRIMYTLDYGYHASGWFANSDYERCLHLSVSHPRPDLPVEVRQLPADLGPGAYAAMRTETPNDDEVRAWGLVLFREHATKAWFEPAVGPNDPYRAPNVVHLRLYLDRENRPILPRGEVYDLRPWDDGTSPAKITEGRAGADVR
;
A
#
# COMPACT_ATOMS: atom_id res chain seq x y z
N MET A 1 -10.35 -15.67 15.99
CA MET A 1 -9.85 -15.39 14.64
C MET A 1 -10.20 -13.96 14.25
N VAL A 2 -9.58 -13.42 13.20
CA VAL A 2 -9.96 -12.12 12.62
C VAL A 2 -10.96 -12.40 11.52
N ASP A 3 -12.09 -11.68 11.54
CA ASP A 3 -13.15 -11.88 10.57
C ASP A 3 -12.80 -11.14 9.28
N VAL A 4 -13.04 -11.75 8.12
CA VAL A 4 -12.96 -11.08 6.82
C VAL A 4 -14.32 -10.46 6.55
N TRP A 5 -14.40 -9.14 6.67
CA TRP A 5 -15.68 -8.43 6.65
C TRP A 5 -16.50 -8.74 5.38
N GLY A 6 -17.73 -9.23 5.53
CA GLY A 6 -18.60 -9.58 4.40
C GLY A 6 -18.20 -10.84 3.60
N ARG A 7 -17.23 -11.62 4.09
CA ARG A 7 -16.76 -12.89 3.49
C ARG A 7 -16.62 -13.96 4.56
N GLU A 8 -17.76 -14.50 4.99
CA GLU A 8 -17.84 -15.56 6.02
C GLU A 8 -17.22 -16.89 5.55
N ASP A 9 -17.03 -17.05 4.25
CA ASP A 9 -16.34 -18.18 3.61
C ASP A 9 -14.81 -18.13 3.77
N LEU A 10 -14.25 -16.98 4.17
CA LEU A 10 -12.82 -16.78 4.32
C LEU A 10 -12.39 -16.70 5.78
N THR A 11 -11.19 -17.19 6.07
CA THR A 11 -10.56 -17.07 7.39
C THR A 11 -9.26 -16.29 7.27
N CYS A 12 -9.13 -15.21 8.06
CA CYS A 12 -7.88 -14.48 8.12
C CYS A 12 -6.83 -15.28 8.91
N PRO A 13 -5.65 -15.55 8.34
CA PRO A 13 -4.59 -16.32 9.01
C PRO A 13 -3.85 -15.49 10.07
N ALA A 14 -3.96 -14.17 10.04
CA ALA A 14 -3.35 -13.30 11.04
C ALA A 14 -4.18 -13.25 12.34
N THR A 15 -3.47 -13.18 13.47
CA THR A 15 -4.10 -12.99 14.78
C THR A 15 -4.63 -11.56 14.95
N ARG A 16 -5.62 -11.39 15.83
CA ARG A 16 -6.13 -10.06 16.22
C ARG A 16 -5.01 -9.15 16.76
N GLN A 17 -4.01 -9.71 17.44
CA GLN A 17 -2.88 -8.95 17.95
C GLN A 17 -1.97 -8.44 16.84
N GLN A 18 -1.68 -9.26 15.82
CA GLN A 18 -0.90 -8.84 14.65
C GLN A 18 -1.60 -7.71 13.88
N ILE A 19 -2.91 -7.84 13.63
CA ILE A 19 -3.68 -6.79 12.96
C ILE A 19 -3.71 -5.50 13.78
N ARG A 20 -3.99 -5.58 15.09
CA ARG A 20 -3.95 -4.41 15.97
C ARG A 20 -2.58 -3.75 16.01
N ARG A 21 -1.49 -4.54 16.00
CA ARG A 21 -0.13 -4.02 15.91
C ARG A 21 0.06 -3.23 14.63
N LEU A 22 -0.28 -3.80 13.47
CA LEU A 22 -0.14 -3.11 12.17
C LEU A 22 -0.89 -1.77 12.16
N VAL A 23 -2.16 -1.79 12.56
CA VAL A 23 -2.98 -0.57 12.62
C VAL A 23 -2.36 0.45 13.58
N ARG A 24 -1.98 0.04 14.79
CA ARG A 24 -1.33 0.92 15.76
C ARG A 24 -0.03 1.52 15.21
N MET A 25 0.78 0.72 14.52
CA MET A 25 2.05 1.18 13.96
C MET A 25 1.82 2.20 12.84
N ALA A 26 0.85 1.98 11.95
CA ALA A 26 0.49 2.94 10.91
C ALA A 26 0.18 4.33 11.49
N TYR A 27 -0.66 4.41 12.53
CA TYR A 27 -1.00 5.69 13.16
C TYR A 27 0.11 6.26 14.07
N ALA A 28 0.87 5.41 14.74
CA ALA A 28 1.95 5.85 15.64
C ALA A 28 3.20 6.32 14.89
N ARG A 29 3.42 5.79 13.69
CA ARG A 29 4.54 6.12 12.80
C ARG A 29 4.04 6.31 11.38
N PRO A 30 3.29 7.39 11.11
CA PRO A 30 2.82 7.66 9.76
C PRO A 30 4.03 7.73 8.79
N TRP A 31 3.87 7.15 7.60
CA TRP A 31 4.89 7.16 6.56
C TRP A 31 4.83 8.46 5.73
N ARG A 32 5.93 9.20 5.72
CA ARG A 32 6.09 10.36 4.84
C ARG A 32 6.66 9.89 3.52
N GLY A 33 6.09 10.33 2.40
CA GLY A 33 6.55 9.96 1.05
C GLY A 33 8.01 10.33 0.73
N ASP A 34 8.72 11.01 1.64
CA ASP A 34 10.15 11.35 1.59
C ASP A 34 11.04 10.47 2.50
N THR A 35 10.46 9.49 3.21
CA THR A 35 11.18 8.58 4.11
C THR A 35 11.09 7.12 3.62
N THR A 36 11.94 6.23 4.13
CA THR A 36 11.85 4.79 3.86
C THR A 36 10.88 4.11 4.84
N ALA A 37 10.02 3.25 4.33
CA ALA A 37 9.14 2.41 5.17
C ALA A 37 9.97 1.44 6.04
N ASP A 38 9.55 1.27 7.29
CA ASP A 38 10.16 0.36 8.27
C ASP A 38 9.42 -0.98 8.32
N ARG A 39 10.16 -2.09 8.54
CA ARG A 39 9.65 -3.44 8.83
C ARG A 39 8.56 -3.47 9.91
N SER A 40 8.49 -2.48 10.79
CA SER A 40 7.42 -2.39 11.79
C SER A 40 6.01 -2.27 11.18
N HIS A 41 5.90 -1.83 9.92
CA HIS A 41 4.67 -1.77 9.14
C HIS A 41 4.34 -3.05 8.36
N CYS A 42 5.24 -4.04 8.40
CA CYS A 42 5.09 -5.27 7.64
C CYS A 42 4.60 -6.43 8.52
N LEU A 43 3.89 -7.36 7.87
CA LEU A 43 3.52 -8.67 8.41
C LEU A 43 3.73 -9.73 7.33
N ASP A 44 4.54 -10.72 7.66
CA ASP A 44 4.63 -11.97 6.90
C ASP A 44 3.66 -12.98 7.51
N THR A 45 2.83 -13.57 6.66
CA THR A 45 1.73 -14.47 7.03
C THR A 45 1.45 -15.42 5.85
N THR A 46 0.39 -16.21 5.91
CA THR A 46 -0.14 -16.91 4.74
C THR A 46 -1.22 -16.11 4.03
N ALA A 47 -1.51 -16.47 2.79
CA ALA A 47 -2.60 -15.91 2.01
C ALA A 47 -3.97 -16.26 2.63
N ILE A 48 -4.96 -15.41 2.39
CA ILE A 48 -6.36 -15.65 2.81
C ILE A 48 -7.03 -16.59 1.82
N THR A 49 -6.88 -16.34 0.51
CA THR A 49 -7.57 -17.11 -0.55
C THR A 49 -6.81 -18.37 -0.96
N GLU A 50 -5.54 -18.51 -0.55
CA GLU A 50 -4.70 -19.67 -0.86
C GLU A 50 -3.94 -20.14 0.40
N PRO A 51 -4.60 -20.84 1.33
CA PRO A 51 -3.99 -21.24 2.60
C PRO A 51 -2.66 -21.99 2.40
N GLY A 52 -1.63 -21.56 3.15
CA GLY A 52 -0.28 -22.12 3.06
C GLY A 52 0.65 -21.38 2.09
N ARG A 53 0.13 -20.60 1.14
CA ARG A 53 0.96 -19.70 0.33
C ARG A 53 1.43 -18.53 1.19
N LEU A 54 2.71 -18.14 1.08
CA LEU A 54 3.24 -16.99 1.80
C LEU A 54 2.68 -15.69 1.22
N THR A 55 2.25 -14.79 2.11
CA THR A 55 1.84 -13.42 1.78
C THR A 55 2.56 -12.45 2.71
N ARG A 56 3.06 -11.37 2.12
CA ARG A 56 3.56 -10.21 2.84
C ARG A 56 2.59 -9.05 2.64
N ILE A 57 2.14 -8.48 3.75
CA ILE A 57 1.40 -7.23 3.75
C ILE A 57 2.23 -6.12 4.40
N MET A 58 2.14 -4.92 3.85
CA MET A 58 2.63 -3.69 4.46
C MET A 58 1.45 -2.75 4.65
N TYR A 59 1.33 -2.17 5.84
CA TYR A 59 0.24 -1.27 6.18
C TYR A 59 0.74 0.02 6.82
N THR A 60 0.48 1.14 6.14
CA THR A 60 0.98 2.47 6.50
C THR A 60 -0.13 3.50 6.49
N LEU A 61 0.07 4.58 7.24
CA LEU A 61 -0.67 5.83 7.08
C LEU A 61 0.25 6.80 6.35
N ASP A 62 -0.10 7.10 5.11
CA ASP A 62 0.71 7.83 4.17
C ASP A 62 0.34 9.31 4.16
N TYR A 63 1.34 10.20 4.09
CA TYR A 63 1.18 11.64 3.90
C TYR A 63 2.40 12.25 3.19
N GLY A 64 2.23 13.43 2.59
CA GLY A 64 3.35 14.14 1.94
C GLY A 64 3.62 13.69 0.50
N TYR A 65 2.72 12.95 -0.13
CA TYR A 65 2.96 12.40 -1.47
C TYR A 65 2.82 13.45 -2.57
N HIS A 66 2.06 14.52 -2.34
CA HIS A 66 2.06 15.73 -3.17
C HIS A 66 3.42 16.40 -3.21
N ALA A 67 4.05 16.57 -2.06
CA ALA A 67 5.42 17.10 -1.96
C ALA A 67 6.45 16.19 -2.65
N SER A 68 6.06 14.95 -2.93
CA SER A 68 6.88 13.98 -3.64
C SER A 68 6.49 13.85 -5.14
N GLY A 69 5.46 14.56 -5.60
CA GLY A 69 5.00 14.56 -6.99
C GLY A 69 4.20 13.32 -7.43
N TRP A 70 3.78 12.46 -6.50
CA TRP A 70 3.03 11.23 -6.81
C TRP A 70 1.53 11.47 -6.99
N PHE A 71 0.96 12.43 -6.26
CA PHE A 71 -0.46 12.78 -6.35
C PHE A 71 -0.67 14.18 -6.92
N ALA A 72 -1.83 14.32 -7.56
CA ALA A 72 -2.21 15.48 -8.35
C ALA A 72 -3.43 16.23 -7.77
N ASN A 73 -4.20 15.61 -6.86
CA ASN A 73 -5.26 16.25 -6.08
C ASN A 73 -5.01 16.21 -4.55
N SER A 74 -4.93 17.38 -3.90
CA SER A 74 -4.64 17.54 -2.46
C SER A 74 -5.59 16.81 -1.51
N ASP A 75 -6.81 16.49 -1.96
CA ASP A 75 -7.76 15.64 -1.22
C ASP A 75 -7.19 14.24 -0.97
N TYR A 76 -6.21 13.81 -1.75
CA TYR A 76 -5.60 12.49 -1.73
C TYR A 76 -4.22 12.49 -1.09
N GLU A 77 -3.85 13.59 -0.42
CA GLU A 77 -2.57 13.73 0.27
C GLU A 77 -2.41 12.78 1.46
N ARG A 78 -3.50 12.14 1.91
CA ARG A 78 -3.51 11.21 3.03
C ARG A 78 -4.23 9.92 2.64
N CYS A 79 -3.63 8.77 2.94
CA CYS A 79 -4.32 7.49 2.80
C CYS A 79 -3.83 6.45 3.79
N LEU A 80 -4.69 5.49 4.15
CA LEU A 80 -4.23 4.22 4.67
C LEU A 80 -3.84 3.37 3.46
N HIS A 81 -2.56 3.02 3.38
CA HIS A 81 -1.97 2.28 2.27
C HIS A 81 -1.72 0.84 2.69
N LEU A 82 -2.27 -0.07 1.90
CA LEU A 82 -2.03 -1.50 2.01
C LEU A 82 -1.27 -1.94 0.77
N SER A 83 -0.12 -2.57 0.96
CA SER A 83 0.62 -3.26 -0.09
C SER A 83 0.58 -4.76 0.16
N VAL A 84 0.30 -5.56 -0.87
CA VAL A 84 0.22 -7.02 -0.79
C VAL A 84 1.14 -7.62 -1.84
N SER A 85 1.94 -8.62 -1.45
CA SER A 85 2.79 -9.38 -2.35
C SER A 85 2.98 -10.82 -1.87
N HIS A 86 3.28 -11.75 -2.78
CA HIS A 86 3.69 -13.11 -2.41
C HIS A 86 5.21 -13.24 -2.49
N PRO A 87 5.93 -13.46 -1.38
CA PRO A 87 7.34 -13.85 -1.44
C PRO A 87 7.49 -15.13 -2.25
N ARG A 88 8.44 -15.16 -3.20
CA ARG A 88 8.65 -16.33 -4.05
C ARG A 88 9.05 -17.58 -3.25
N PRO A 89 8.35 -18.72 -3.43
CA PRO A 89 8.57 -19.92 -2.64
C PRO A 89 9.82 -20.71 -3.06
N ASP A 90 10.40 -20.44 -4.23
CA ASP A 90 11.58 -21.11 -4.76
C ASP A 90 12.91 -20.51 -4.26
N LEU A 91 12.87 -19.41 -3.51
CA LEU A 91 14.08 -18.73 -3.02
C LEU A 91 14.47 -19.21 -1.62
N PRO A 92 15.74 -19.10 -1.18
CA PRO A 92 16.11 -19.37 0.21
C PRO A 92 15.36 -18.47 1.20
N VAL A 93 15.08 -18.97 2.41
CA VAL A 93 14.28 -18.24 3.43
C VAL A 93 14.92 -16.89 3.78
N GLU A 94 16.24 -16.85 3.84
CA GLU A 94 17.05 -15.67 4.12
C GLU A 94 16.85 -14.58 3.07
N VAL A 95 16.62 -14.98 1.81
CA VAL A 95 16.36 -14.08 0.68
C VAL A 95 14.89 -13.62 0.65
N ARG A 96 13.96 -14.43 1.18
CA ARG A 96 12.55 -14.04 1.29
C ARG A 96 12.31 -12.98 2.37
N GLN A 97 13.19 -12.92 3.38
CA GLN A 97 13.13 -11.94 4.45
C GLN A 97 13.57 -10.56 3.95
N LEU A 98 12.74 -9.54 4.17
CA LEU A 98 13.13 -8.16 3.87
C LEU A 98 14.31 -7.71 4.76
N PRO A 99 15.25 -6.89 4.26
CA PRO A 99 16.19 -6.20 5.15
C PRO A 99 15.45 -5.38 6.23
N ALA A 100 16.12 -5.08 7.35
CA ALA A 100 15.56 -4.21 8.39
C ALA A 100 15.25 -2.81 7.84
N ASP A 101 16.12 -2.30 6.96
CA ASP A 101 16.00 -1.02 6.29
C ASP A 101 15.66 -1.21 4.81
N LEU A 102 14.46 -0.77 4.40
CA LEU A 102 14.00 -0.83 3.01
C LEU A 102 14.55 0.36 2.21
N GLY A 103 15.86 0.35 1.98
CA GLY A 103 16.51 1.32 1.09
C GLY A 103 16.02 1.20 -0.37
N PRO A 104 16.30 2.19 -1.23
CA PRO A 104 15.84 2.20 -2.63
C PRO A 104 16.21 0.94 -3.43
N GLY A 105 17.35 0.32 -3.15
CA GLY A 105 17.80 -0.93 -3.77
C GLY A 105 17.16 -2.22 -3.22
N ALA A 106 16.50 -2.15 -2.06
CA ALA A 106 15.83 -3.30 -1.46
C ALA A 106 14.61 -3.75 -2.27
N TYR A 107 13.92 -2.80 -2.93
CA TYR A 107 12.74 -3.08 -3.76
C TYR A 107 13.09 -3.86 -5.03
N ALA A 108 14.21 -3.55 -5.69
CA ALA A 108 14.70 -4.32 -6.84
C ALA A 108 15.13 -5.76 -6.44
N ALA A 109 15.46 -5.97 -5.16
CA ALA A 109 15.75 -7.29 -4.60
C ALA A 109 14.49 -8.04 -4.11
N MET A 110 13.32 -7.39 -4.04
CA MET A 110 12.07 -8.04 -3.69
C MET A 110 11.65 -8.96 -4.84
N ARG A 111 12.01 -10.24 -4.70
CA ARG A 111 11.58 -11.28 -5.63
C ARG A 111 10.22 -11.80 -5.19
N THR A 112 9.19 -11.07 -5.57
CA THR A 112 7.79 -11.36 -5.27
C THR A 112 7.03 -11.80 -6.51
N GLU A 113 5.91 -12.49 -6.29
CA GLU A 113 4.86 -12.77 -7.25
C GLU A 113 3.63 -11.92 -6.95
N THR A 114 2.92 -11.56 -8.02
CA THR A 114 1.73 -10.73 -7.94
C THR A 114 0.58 -11.54 -7.31
N PRO A 115 -0.01 -11.09 -6.19
CA PRO A 115 -1.23 -11.67 -5.67
C PRO A 115 -2.39 -11.45 -6.63
N ASN A 116 -3.35 -12.37 -6.64
CA ASN A 116 -4.58 -12.16 -7.39
C ASN A 116 -5.46 -11.08 -6.71
N ASP A 117 -6.39 -10.51 -7.46
CA ASP A 117 -7.25 -9.42 -6.96
C ASP A 117 -8.11 -9.82 -5.75
N ASP A 118 -8.59 -11.08 -5.66
CA ASP A 118 -9.42 -11.54 -4.55
C ASP A 118 -8.62 -11.58 -3.23
N GLU A 119 -7.37 -12.03 -3.28
CA GLU A 119 -6.44 -12.01 -2.14
C GLU A 119 -6.21 -10.58 -1.64
N VAL A 120 -5.94 -9.66 -2.57
CA VAL A 120 -5.70 -8.25 -2.25
C VAL A 120 -6.95 -7.62 -1.62
N ARG A 121 -8.13 -7.89 -2.19
CA ARG A 121 -9.41 -7.41 -1.67
C ARG A 121 -9.75 -8.02 -0.32
N ALA A 122 -9.45 -9.30 -0.10
CA ALA A 122 -9.66 -9.96 1.19
C ALA A 122 -8.83 -9.29 2.29
N TRP A 123 -7.56 -8.95 2.04
CA TRP A 123 -6.77 -8.15 2.98
C TRP A 123 -7.32 -6.74 3.18
N GLY A 124 -7.85 -6.13 2.12
CA GLY A 124 -8.60 -4.87 2.21
C GLY A 124 -9.79 -4.97 3.17
N LEU A 125 -10.59 -6.04 3.10
CA LEU A 125 -11.72 -6.28 4.01
C LEU A 125 -11.27 -6.49 5.46
N VAL A 126 -10.11 -7.10 5.68
CA VAL A 126 -9.54 -7.27 7.03
C VAL A 126 -9.12 -5.93 7.64
N LEU A 127 -8.43 -5.07 6.88
CA LEU A 127 -7.80 -3.86 7.39
C LEU A 127 -8.69 -2.61 7.32
N PHE A 128 -9.47 -2.47 6.25
CA PHE A 128 -10.37 -1.33 6.01
C PHE A 128 -11.82 -1.60 6.41
N ARG A 129 -12.18 -2.87 6.61
CA ARG A 129 -13.51 -3.29 7.07
C ARG A 129 -14.65 -2.71 6.23
N GLU A 130 -15.62 -2.06 6.86
CA GLU A 130 -16.78 -1.43 6.21
C GLU A 130 -16.39 -0.34 5.18
N HIS A 131 -15.14 0.13 5.20
CA HIS A 131 -14.63 1.12 4.25
C HIS A 131 -13.83 0.52 3.08
N ALA A 132 -13.64 -0.80 3.03
CA ALA A 132 -12.85 -1.45 1.99
C ALA A 132 -13.35 -1.13 0.57
N THR A 133 -14.65 -0.93 0.37
CA THR A 133 -15.24 -0.58 -0.94
C THR A 133 -14.88 0.82 -1.41
N LYS A 134 -14.38 1.69 -0.52
CA LYS A 134 -13.87 3.03 -0.87
C LYS A 134 -12.41 3.01 -1.29
N ALA A 135 -11.70 1.89 -1.07
CA ALA A 135 -10.28 1.81 -1.37
C ALA A 135 -10.06 1.77 -2.89
N TRP A 136 -9.14 2.61 -3.35
CA TRP A 136 -8.68 2.59 -4.74
C TRP A 136 -7.68 1.46 -4.95
N PHE A 137 -7.82 0.74 -6.05
CA PHE A 137 -7.01 -0.42 -6.40
C PHE A 137 -5.90 -0.01 -7.36
N GLU A 138 -4.65 -0.13 -6.92
CA GLU A 138 -3.45 0.12 -7.72
C GLU A 138 -2.87 -1.22 -8.18
N PRO A 139 -2.96 -1.58 -9.47
CA PRO A 139 -2.42 -2.84 -9.96
C PRO A 139 -0.89 -2.86 -9.82
N ALA A 140 -0.32 -4.07 -9.79
CA ALA A 140 1.11 -4.23 -9.77
C ALA A 140 1.77 -3.62 -11.01
N VAL A 141 2.91 -2.99 -10.79
CA VAL A 141 3.72 -2.42 -11.85
C VAL A 141 4.52 -3.52 -12.54
N GLY A 142 4.84 -3.29 -13.80
CA GLY A 142 5.69 -4.19 -14.56
C GLY A 142 7.13 -4.23 -14.00
N PRO A 143 7.88 -5.31 -14.29
CA PRO A 143 9.28 -5.48 -13.84
C PRO A 143 10.26 -4.42 -14.35
N ASN A 144 9.85 -3.61 -15.32
CA ASN A 144 10.68 -2.57 -15.93
C ASN A 144 10.41 -1.17 -15.35
N ASP A 145 9.54 -1.04 -14.34
CA ASP A 145 9.32 0.24 -13.66
C ASP A 145 10.52 0.54 -12.76
N PRO A 146 11.28 1.63 -13.01
CA PRO A 146 12.50 1.92 -12.26
C PRO A 146 12.23 2.55 -10.88
N TYR A 147 10.97 2.88 -10.57
CA TYR A 147 10.60 3.64 -9.37
C TYR A 147 9.75 2.83 -8.39
N ARG A 148 9.10 1.77 -8.86
CA ARG A 148 8.14 0.98 -8.08
C ARG A 148 8.55 -0.48 -7.98
N ALA A 149 8.28 -1.09 -6.83
CA ALA A 149 8.56 -2.50 -6.61
C ALA A 149 7.64 -3.36 -7.50
N PRO A 150 8.19 -4.23 -8.35
CA PRO A 150 7.35 -5.05 -9.21
C PRO A 150 6.56 -6.07 -8.41
N ASN A 151 5.43 -6.51 -8.97
CA ASN A 151 4.60 -7.59 -8.39
C ASN A 151 4.04 -7.29 -6.99
N VAL A 152 3.93 -6.01 -6.62
CA VAL A 152 3.24 -5.55 -5.41
C VAL A 152 1.95 -4.87 -5.83
N VAL A 153 0.81 -5.31 -5.29
CA VAL A 153 -0.49 -4.68 -5.53
C VAL A 153 -0.82 -3.79 -4.35
N HIS A 154 -1.40 -2.62 -4.60
CA HIS A 154 -1.77 -1.70 -3.53
C HIS A 154 -3.28 -1.44 -3.46
N LEU A 155 -3.76 -1.25 -2.24
CA LEU A 155 -5.04 -0.61 -1.97
C LEU A 155 -4.79 0.69 -1.20
N ARG A 156 -5.45 1.78 -1.63
CA ARG A 156 -5.36 3.09 -0.97
C ARG A 156 -6.74 3.51 -0.48
N LEU A 157 -6.92 3.56 0.84
CA LEU A 157 -8.10 4.16 1.45
C LEU A 157 -7.80 5.62 1.79
N TYR A 158 -8.21 6.52 0.91
CA TYR A 158 -7.95 7.96 1.08
C TYR A 158 -8.72 8.53 2.26
N LEU A 159 -8.10 9.52 2.91
CA LEU A 159 -8.60 10.14 4.10
C LEU A 159 -8.71 11.66 3.92
N ASP A 160 -9.73 12.26 4.52
CA ASP A 160 -9.80 13.72 4.63
C ASP A 160 -8.81 14.28 5.69
N ARG A 161 -8.87 15.59 5.91
CA ARG A 161 -8.00 16.31 6.87
C ARG A 161 -8.20 15.85 8.32
N GLU A 162 -9.39 15.32 8.64
CA GLU A 162 -9.76 14.75 9.93
C GLU A 162 -9.50 13.24 10.01
N ASN A 163 -8.80 12.66 9.01
CA ASN A 163 -8.49 11.24 8.88
C ASN A 163 -9.72 10.32 8.71
N ARG A 164 -10.82 10.83 8.14
CA ARG A 164 -12.02 10.04 7.84
C ARG A 164 -11.94 9.47 6.43
N PRO A 165 -12.31 8.19 6.21
CA PRO A 165 -12.27 7.57 4.89
C PRO A 165 -13.22 8.22 3.87
N ILE A 166 -12.64 8.69 2.77
CA ILE A 166 -13.34 9.31 1.64
C ILE A 166 -13.32 8.40 0.42
N LEU A 167 -14.30 8.57 -0.46
CA LEU A 167 -14.28 7.96 -1.79
C LEU A 167 -13.61 8.96 -2.75
N PRO A 168 -12.55 8.57 -3.47
CA PRO A 168 -11.98 9.41 -4.51
C PRO A 168 -13.02 9.77 -5.57
N ARG A 169 -12.98 11.02 -6.02
CA ARG A 169 -13.76 11.52 -7.16
C ARG A 169 -12.95 11.31 -8.44
N GLY A 170 -13.31 10.32 -9.25
CA GLY A 170 -12.63 10.03 -10.52
C GLY A 170 -11.26 9.39 -10.33
N GLU A 171 -10.33 9.60 -11.27
CA GLU A 171 -8.97 9.09 -11.18
C GLU A 171 -8.13 9.86 -10.15
N VAL A 172 -7.32 9.13 -9.39
CA VAL A 172 -6.52 9.70 -8.28
C VAL A 172 -5.29 10.48 -8.76
N TYR A 173 -4.89 10.27 -10.00
CA TYR A 173 -3.75 10.92 -10.65
C TYR A 173 -4.15 12.12 -11.50
N ASP A 174 -5.45 12.42 -11.62
CA ASP A 174 -5.91 13.61 -12.31
C ASP A 174 -5.61 14.86 -11.47
N LEU A 175 -5.00 15.87 -12.10
CA LEU A 175 -4.77 17.18 -11.48
C LEU A 175 -6.12 17.86 -11.22
N ARG A 176 -6.35 18.24 -9.97
CA ARG A 176 -7.46 19.13 -9.60
C ARG A 176 -6.94 20.32 -8.80
N PRO A 177 -7.45 21.53 -9.06
CA PRO A 177 -7.22 22.66 -8.18
C PRO A 177 -7.76 22.38 -6.78
N TRP A 178 -7.10 22.95 -5.77
CA TRP A 178 -7.51 23.05 -4.39
C TRP A 178 -8.77 23.93 -4.32
N ASP A 179 -9.47 23.92 -3.18
CA ASP A 179 -10.70 24.71 -2.99
C ASP A 179 -10.52 26.23 -3.20
N ASP A 180 -9.29 26.73 -3.05
CA ASP A 180 -8.92 28.14 -3.30
C ASP A 180 -8.58 28.45 -4.77
N GLY A 181 -8.74 27.46 -5.66
CA GLY A 181 -8.45 27.57 -7.09
C GLY A 181 -6.97 27.44 -7.44
N THR A 182 -6.08 27.26 -6.47
CA THR A 182 -4.66 26.97 -6.74
C THR A 182 -4.51 25.51 -7.13
N SER A 183 -3.64 25.19 -8.09
CA SER A 183 -3.26 23.79 -8.35
C SER A 183 -1.96 23.50 -7.60
N PRO A 184 -1.75 22.28 -7.07
CA PRO A 184 -0.43 21.93 -6.59
C PRO A 184 0.52 22.03 -7.79
N ALA A 185 1.64 22.73 -7.63
CA ALA A 185 2.69 22.68 -8.63
C ALA A 185 3.09 21.22 -8.76
N LYS A 186 2.93 20.63 -9.96
CA LYS A 186 3.52 19.32 -10.24
C LYS A 186 5.01 19.52 -9.99
N ILE A 187 5.57 18.83 -9.00
CA ILE A 187 7.02 18.84 -8.78
C ILE A 187 7.63 18.03 -9.91
N THR A 188 7.78 18.68 -11.07
CA THR A 188 8.43 18.15 -12.27
C THR A 188 9.93 18.37 -12.20
N GLU A 189 10.39 19.35 -11.43
CA GLU A 189 11.80 19.71 -11.35
C GLU A 189 12.41 19.22 -10.03
N GLY A 190 13.24 18.18 -10.14
CA GLY A 190 14.01 17.64 -9.02
C GLY A 190 14.04 16.11 -8.96
N ARG A 191 13.15 15.41 -9.67
CA ARG A 191 13.28 13.98 -9.92
C ARG A 191 13.77 13.77 -11.34
N ALA A 192 15.01 13.34 -11.49
CA ALA A 192 15.46 12.73 -12.72
C ALA A 192 14.49 11.59 -13.09
N GLY A 193 13.67 11.82 -14.12
CA GLY A 193 13.01 10.78 -14.90
C GLY A 193 11.49 10.59 -14.74
N ALA A 194 10.72 11.61 -14.34
CA ALA A 194 9.25 11.58 -14.38
C ALA A 194 8.63 12.22 -15.65
N ASP A 195 9.39 12.28 -16.74
CA ASP A 195 8.84 12.50 -18.08
C ASP A 195 8.94 11.19 -18.87
N VAL A 196 7.85 10.44 -18.95
CA VAL A 196 7.64 9.49 -20.04
C VAL A 196 6.23 9.73 -20.56
N ARG A 197 6.20 10.12 -21.83
CA ARG A 197 5.03 10.31 -22.69
C ARG A 197 4.26 9.01 -22.90
#